data_AF-A0A6G7X7X9-F1
#
_entry.id   AF-A0A6G7X7X9-F1
#
_cell.length_a   1.000
_cell.length_b   1.000
_cell.length_c   1.000
_cell.angle_alpha   90.00
_cell.angle_beta   90.00
_cell.angle_gamma   90.00
#
_symmetry.space_group_name_H-M   'P 1'
#
loop_
_entity.id
_entity.type
_entity.pdbx_description
1 polymer ?
#
loop_
_entity_poly.entity_id
_entity_poly.type
_entity_poly.pdbx_seq_one_letter_code
_entity_poly.pdbx_strand_id
1 'polypeptide(L)'
;MKTDLYTKTVLTVIAVCLTVNLLKEFEVIPTAKANTAATSPTPIPTSTQAAPVDVNITHIGGRNLKSFNNNEYIPVDIQHNYDK
;
A
#
# COMPACT_ATOMS: atom_id res chain seq x y z
N MET A 1 -4.00 -58.17 24.84
CA MET A 1 -2.61 -58.66 24.69
C MET A 1 -1.69 -57.70 25.44
N LYS A 2 -0.74 -58.20 26.24
CA LYS A 2 0.27 -57.35 26.88
C LYS A 2 1.19 -56.83 25.78
N THR A 3 0.95 -55.61 25.30
CA THR A 3 1.85 -54.93 24.37
C THR A 3 3.10 -54.48 25.11
N ASP A 4 4.26 -54.71 24.51
CA ASP A 4 5.56 -54.33 25.05
C ASP A 4 5.63 -52.81 25.28
N LEU A 5 6.19 -52.39 26.43
CA LEU A 5 6.34 -50.98 26.80
C LEU A 5 7.20 -50.21 25.78
N TYR A 6 8.16 -50.88 25.13
CA TYR A 6 8.92 -50.33 24.02
C TYR A 6 8.02 -49.98 22.85
N THR A 7 7.20 -50.92 22.39
CA THR A 7 6.26 -50.71 21.28
C THR A 7 5.24 -49.63 21.61
N LYS A 8 4.74 -49.61 22.85
CA LYS A 8 3.83 -48.56 23.31
C LYS A 8 4.48 -47.18 23.22
N THR A 9 5.72 -47.04 23.67
CA THR A 9 6.45 -45.77 23.66
C THR A 9 6.73 -45.30 22.23
N VAL A 10 7.27 -46.19 21.39
CA VAL A 10 7.60 -45.88 19.98
C VAL A 10 6.35 -45.48 19.21
N LEU A 11 5.24 -46.21 19.38
CA LEU A 11 3.98 -45.90 18.71
C LEU A 11 3.39 -44.57 19.15
N THR A 12 3.58 -44.20 20.43
CA THR A 12 3.14 -42.90 20.96
C THR A 12 3.94 -41.76 20.33
N VAL A 13 5.27 -41.90 20.20
CA VAL A 13 6.13 -40.89 19.57
C VAL A 13 5.78 -40.72 18.09
N ILE A 14 5.59 -41.83 17.36
CA ILE A 14 5.19 -41.79 15.94
C ILE A 14 3.83 -41.11 15.79
N ALA A 15 2.85 -41.42 16.64
CA ALA A 15 1.54 -40.79 16.61
C ALA A 15 1.60 -39.26 16.84
N VAL A 16 2.46 -38.80 17.75
CA VAL A 16 2.68 -37.35 18.00
C VAL A 16 3.34 -36.68 16.80
N CYS A 17 4.37 -37.29 16.21
CA CYS A 17 5.02 -36.76 15.01
C CYS A 17 4.07 -36.67 13.81
N LEU A 18 3.24 -37.70 13.60
CA LEU A 18 2.26 -37.72 12.52
C LEU A 18 1.15 -36.68 12.72
N THR A 19 0.69 -36.49 13.96
CA THR A 19 -0.33 -35.46 14.26
C THR A 19 0.22 -34.04 14.02
N VAL A 20 1.45 -33.75 14.43
CA VAL A 20 2.08 -32.45 14.11
C VAL A 20 2.27 -32.27 12.60
N ASN A 21 2.69 -33.32 11.89
CA ASN A 21 2.87 -33.26 10.44
C ASN A 21 1.53 -32.99 9.71
N LEU A 22 0.47 -33.68 10.12
CA LEU A 22 -0.89 -33.47 9.58
C LEU A 22 -1.40 -32.05 9.81
N LEU A 23 -1.15 -31.45 10.99
CA LEU A 23 -1.55 -30.08 11.29
C LEU A 23 -0.79 -29.03 10.46
N LYS A 24 0.46 -29.33 10.04
CA LYS A 24 1.22 -28.46 9.13
C LYS A 24 0.63 -28.44 7.73
N GLU A 25 0.21 -29.60 7.21
CA GLU A 25 -0.41 -29.73 5.88
C GLU A 25 -1.82 -29.12 5.84
N PHE A 26 -2.56 -29.14 6.96
CA PHE A 26 -3.92 -28.64 7.02
C PHE A 26 -4.06 -27.10 7.10
N GLU A 27 -2.96 -26.34 6.98
CA GLU A 27 -2.93 -24.87 7.13
C GLU A 27 -3.74 -24.36 8.35
N VAL A 28 -3.83 -25.15 9.42
CA VAL A 28 -4.64 -24.83 10.62
C VAL A 28 -4.17 -23.52 11.27
N ILE A 29 -2.89 -23.20 11.07
CA ILE A 29 -2.31 -21.90 11.38
C ILE A 29 -2.32 -21.09 10.08
N PRO A 30 -3.20 -20.08 9.93
CA PRO A 30 -3.22 -19.25 8.75
C PRO A 30 -1.86 -18.58 8.62
N THR A 31 -1.17 -18.84 7.51
CA THR A 31 0.07 -18.12 7.23
C THR A 31 -0.31 -16.70 6.84
N ALA A 32 0.05 -15.73 7.69
CA ALA A 32 -0.05 -14.31 7.35
C ALA A 32 1.00 -14.02 6.26
N LYS A 33 0.69 -14.37 5.01
CA LYS A 33 1.47 -13.98 3.85
C LYS A 33 1.24 -12.49 3.67
N ALA A 34 2.30 -11.69 3.82
CA ALA A 34 2.27 -10.33 3.32
C ALA A 34 1.99 -10.41 1.82
N ASN A 35 0.86 -9.87 1.39
CA ASN A 35 0.56 -9.73 -0.03
C ASN A 35 1.52 -8.68 -0.60
N THR A 36 2.69 -9.12 -1.05
CA THR A 36 3.64 -8.31 -1.83
C THR A 36 3.21 -8.19 -3.29
N ALA A 37 1.94 -8.42 -3.62
CA ALA A 37 1.35 -7.72 -4.74
C ALA A 37 1.38 -6.22 -4.38
N ALA A 38 2.53 -5.60 -4.61
CA ALA A 38 2.60 -4.18 -4.84
C ALA A 38 1.60 -3.93 -5.96
N THR A 39 0.41 -3.45 -5.60
CA THR A 39 -0.45 -2.78 -6.55
C THR A 39 0.45 -1.78 -7.23
N SER A 40 0.73 -2.01 -8.52
CA SER A 40 1.39 -1.02 -9.35
C SER A 40 0.74 0.31 -9.01
N PRO A 41 1.50 1.36 -8.63
CA PRO A 41 0.91 2.63 -8.29
C PRO A 41 -0.05 2.98 -9.41
N THR A 42 -1.31 3.27 -9.03
CA THR A 42 -2.35 3.65 -9.98
C THR A 42 -1.72 4.69 -10.91
N PRO A 43 -1.73 4.46 -12.25
CA PRO A 43 -1.15 5.42 -13.17
C PRO A 43 -1.72 6.79 -12.84
N ILE A 44 -0.84 7.76 -12.60
CA ILE A 44 -1.25 9.15 -12.42
C ILE A 44 -2.14 9.45 -13.63
N PRO A 45 -3.39 9.92 -13.45
CA PRO A 45 -4.28 10.16 -14.57
C PRO A 45 -3.56 11.10 -15.54
N THR A 46 -3.24 10.58 -16.73
CA THR A 46 -2.78 11.40 -17.84
C THR A 46 -3.83 12.45 -18.08
N SER A 47 -3.44 13.73 -18.00
CA SER A 47 -4.32 14.86 -18.29
C SER A 47 -5.04 14.57 -19.61
N THR A 48 -6.37 14.41 -19.55
CA THR A 48 -7.21 14.08 -20.71
C THR A 48 -7.42 15.29 -21.63
N GLN A 49 -6.84 16.44 -21.31
CA GLN A 49 -6.96 17.65 -22.10
C GLN A 49 -5.87 17.70 -23.18
N ALA A 50 -6.30 17.49 -24.42
CA ALA A 50 -5.48 17.63 -25.62
C ALA A 50 -5.23 19.09 -26.03
N ALA A 51 -5.87 20.05 -25.36
CA ALA A 51 -5.78 21.48 -25.67
C ALA A 51 -5.53 22.30 -24.40
N PRO A 52 -4.90 23.49 -24.51
CA PRO A 52 -4.77 24.42 -23.39
C PRO A 52 -6.14 24.74 -22.78
N VAL A 53 -6.20 24.77 -21.46
CA VAL A 53 -7.40 25.15 -20.73
C VAL A 53 -7.11 26.34 -19.84
N ASP A 54 -7.97 27.33 -19.98
CA ASP A 54 -7.95 28.51 -19.12
C ASP A 54 -8.39 28.12 -17.72
N VAL A 55 -7.55 28.43 -16.74
CA VAL A 55 -7.79 28.14 -15.33
C VAL A 55 -7.86 29.43 -14.53
N ASN A 56 -8.85 29.53 -13.65
CA ASN A 56 -8.96 30.63 -12.69
C ASN A 56 -8.37 30.19 -11.34
N ILE A 57 -7.18 30.68 -11.01
CA ILE A 57 -6.52 30.38 -9.73
C ILE A 57 -7.15 31.26 -8.65
N THR A 58 -7.69 30.66 -7.58
CA THR A 58 -8.37 31.39 -6.49
C THR A 58 -7.66 31.29 -5.13
N HIS A 59 -6.82 30.25 -4.92
CA HIS A 59 -6.13 29.99 -3.67
C HIS A 59 -4.71 29.46 -3.92
N ILE A 60 -3.75 29.80 -3.06
CA ILE A 60 -2.40 29.24 -3.04
C ILE A 60 -2.09 28.79 -1.60
N GLY A 61 -1.65 27.54 -1.42
CA GLY A 61 -1.35 27.00 -0.09
C GLY A 61 -2.54 27.04 0.89
N GLY A 62 -3.77 26.90 0.37
CA GLY A 62 -5.00 26.97 1.17
C GLY A 62 -5.44 28.39 1.56
N ARG A 63 -4.73 29.43 1.14
CA ARG A 63 -5.08 30.84 1.41
C ARG A 63 -5.67 31.51 0.18
N ASN A 64 -6.71 32.32 0.38
CA ASN A 64 -7.43 33.01 -0.69
C ASN A 64 -6.57 34.14 -1.30
N LEU A 65 -6.52 34.22 -2.63
CA LEU A 65 -5.72 35.22 -3.35
C LEU A 65 -6.15 36.66 -3.11
N LYS A 66 -7.45 36.92 -2.86
CA LYS A 66 -7.97 38.24 -2.49
C LYS A 66 -7.59 38.67 -1.08
N SER A 67 -7.15 37.73 -0.24
CA SER A 67 -6.75 38.00 1.13
C SER A 67 -5.32 38.54 1.25
N PHE A 68 -4.50 38.40 0.21
CA PHE A 68 -3.09 38.76 0.29
C PHE A 68 -2.84 40.26 0.10
N ASN A 69 -3.72 40.97 -0.60
CA ASN A 69 -3.54 42.39 -0.85
C ASN A 69 -4.91 43.09 -0.87
N ASN A 70 -4.99 44.30 -0.30
CA ASN A 70 -6.07 45.25 -0.61
C ASN A 70 -5.98 45.78 -2.06
N ASN A 71 -5.05 45.26 -2.86
CA ASN A 71 -4.85 45.60 -4.25
C ASN A 71 -5.49 44.53 -5.14
N GLU A 72 -6.04 44.98 -6.26
CA GLU A 72 -6.84 44.21 -7.22
C GLU A 72 -6.05 43.13 -8.00
N TYR A 73 -4.74 42.99 -7.74
CA TYR A 73 -3.83 42.12 -8.50
C TYR A 73 -2.94 41.29 -7.57
N ILE A 74 -2.58 40.10 -8.05
CA ILE A 74 -1.63 39.20 -7.38
C ILE A 74 -0.22 39.64 -7.78
N PRO A 75 0.65 40.03 -6.83
CA PRO A 75 2.05 40.32 -7.13
C PRO A 75 2.74 39.02 -7.57
N VAL A 76 3.24 39.00 -8.81
CA VAL A 76 4.07 37.91 -9.34
C VAL A 76 5.48 38.45 -9.58
N ASP A 77 6.48 37.66 -9.22
CA ASP A 77 7.89 37.92 -9.52
C ASP A 77 8.34 36.96 -10.63
N ILE A 78 8.85 37.51 -11.74
CA ILE A 78 9.30 36.71 -12.88
C ILE A 78 10.82 36.58 -12.79
N GLN A 79 11.29 35.43 -12.31
CA GLN A 79 12.72 35.18 -12.18
C GLN A 79 13.41 34.92 -13.53
N HIS A 80 12.72 34.27 -14.45
CA HIS A 80 13.25 33.95 -15.78
C HIS A 80 12.16 34.16 -16.83
N ASN A 81 12.50 34.90 -17.88
CA ASN A 81 11.67 35.05 -19.06
C ASN A 81 12.41 34.44 -20.25
N TYR A 82 11.89 33.34 -20.79
CA TYR A 82 12.47 32.63 -21.93
C TYR A 82 11.92 33.10 -23.29
N ASP A 83 11.00 34.07 -23.27
CA ASP A 83 10.34 34.63 -24.46
C ASP A 83 11.05 35.91 -24.96
N LYS A 84 12.21 36.25 -24.39
CA LYS A 84 13.08 37.37 -24.79
C LYS A 84 14.52 36.94 -24.94
#